data_AF-A0A2K3L2N7-F1
#
_entry.id   AF-A0A2K3L2N7-F1
#
_cell.length_a   1.000
_cell.length_b   1.000
_cell.length_c   1.000
_cell.angle_alpha   90.00
_cell.angle_beta   90.00
_cell.angle_gamma   90.00
#
_symmetry.space_group_name_H-M   'P 1'
#
loop_
_entity.id
_entity.type
_entity.pdbx_description
1 polymer ?
#
loop_
_entity_poly.entity_id
_entity_poly.type
_entity_poly.pdbx_seq_one_letter_code
_entity_poly.pdbx_strand_id
1 'polypeptide(L)'
;MVVYQYGSAVLFNIEDHEVEMYLQLVKRHASGLLSEMRKDDYAIREKPQLAEDMQGGPDYIVLKSLDTDGIRLIGSVLGQSIALDYFVSQVDGLVEEFAGINRGMEKTGTFTMDKKKLLQLVGKANSNLADVILKVGLFERSEIAWRDAKYAQIYEYLREEYEVAQRFGNLDFKLKFVEHNIHFLQEVLQNRKSDFLEWCIIGLLTIENVISLYEILKDSNAVS
;
A
#
# COMPACT_ATOMS: atom_id res chain seq x y z
N MET A 1 -21.09 13.30 10.38
CA MET A 1 -19.75 12.87 9.94
C MET A 1 -19.49 11.47 10.48
N VAL A 2 -18.90 10.59 9.67
CA VAL A 2 -18.41 9.27 10.09
C VAL A 2 -16.93 9.20 9.75
N VAL A 3 -16.11 8.70 10.68
CA VAL A 3 -14.65 8.56 10.50
C VAL A 3 -14.30 7.08 10.54
N TYR A 4 -13.50 6.64 9.57
CA TYR A 4 -13.12 5.25 9.41
C TYR A 4 -11.66 5.01 9.78
N GLN A 5 -11.36 3.82 10.30
CA GLN A 5 -10.03 3.44 10.77
C GLN A 5 -8.99 3.33 9.64
N TYR A 6 -9.45 3.19 8.39
CA TYR A 6 -8.63 3.22 7.18
C TYR A 6 -8.29 4.63 6.67
N GLY A 7 -8.61 5.67 7.44
CA GLY A 7 -8.08 7.02 7.22
C GLY A 7 -8.98 7.95 6.42
N SER A 8 -10.23 7.58 6.17
CA SER A 8 -11.22 8.45 5.51
C SER A 8 -12.28 8.97 6.47
N ALA A 9 -12.85 10.12 6.12
CA ALA A 9 -13.97 10.73 6.83
C ALA A 9 -15.04 11.12 5.80
N VAL A 10 -16.29 10.75 6.09
CA VAL A 10 -17.45 11.11 5.28
C VAL A 10 -18.27 12.13 6.02
N LEU A 11 -18.40 13.32 5.44
CA LEU A 11 -19.23 14.40 5.94
C LEU A 11 -20.58 14.35 5.21
N PHE A 12 -21.66 14.55 5.96
CA PHE A 12 -23.02 14.49 5.40
C PHE A 12 -23.66 15.85 5.59
N ASN A 13 -24.10 16.45 4.48
CA ASN A 13 -24.84 17.71 4.49
C ASN A 13 -24.12 18.84 5.27
N ILE A 14 -22.81 18.98 5.04
CA ILE A 14 -21.97 20.04 5.59
C ILE A 14 -21.58 20.96 4.44
N GLU A 15 -21.63 22.28 4.66
CA GLU A 15 -21.21 23.25 3.66
C GLU A 15 -19.68 23.24 3.49
N ASP A 16 -19.19 23.49 2.27
CA ASP A 16 -17.76 23.41 1.94
C ASP A 16 -16.88 24.28 2.86
N HIS A 17 -17.38 25.43 3.30
CA HIS A 17 -16.64 26.34 4.18
C HIS A 17 -16.48 25.80 5.61
N GLU A 18 -17.33 24.88 6.05
CA GLU A 18 -17.27 24.26 7.38
C GLU A 18 -16.43 22.98 7.38
N VAL A 19 -16.18 22.37 6.22
CA VAL A 19 -15.47 21.08 6.09
C VAL A 19 -14.12 21.11 6.80
N GLU A 20 -13.31 22.16 6.62
CA GLU A 20 -11.98 22.24 7.23
C GLU A 20 -12.05 22.26 8.76
N MET A 21 -13.09 22.85 9.36
CA MET A 21 -13.27 22.85 10.82
C MET A 21 -13.44 21.42 11.35
N TYR A 22 -14.29 20.61 10.69
CA TYR A 22 -14.51 19.22 11.07
C TYR A 22 -13.27 18.37 10.81
N LEU A 23 -12.58 18.58 9.69
CA LEU A 23 -11.32 17.88 9.40
C LEU A 23 -10.24 18.21 10.42
N GLN A 24 -10.14 19.46 10.89
CA GLN A 24 -9.21 19.81 11.97
C GLN A 24 -9.51 19.07 13.27
N LEU A 25 -10.79 18.86 13.61
CA LEU A 25 -11.18 18.08 14.78
C LEU A 25 -10.70 16.63 14.67
N VAL A 26 -10.83 16.03 13.47
CA VAL A 26 -10.33 14.68 13.19
C VAL A 26 -8.81 14.64 13.27
N LYS A 27 -8.10 15.59 12.63
CA LYS A 27 -6.63 15.69 12.62
C LYS A 27 -6.05 15.76 14.03
N ARG A 28 -6.71 16.42 14.99
CA ARG A 28 -6.27 16.50 16.40
C ARG A 28 -6.26 15.16 17.12
N HIS A 29 -7.10 14.21 16.70
CA HIS A 29 -7.24 12.90 17.32
C HIS A 29 -6.68 11.77 16.45
N ALA A 30 -6.21 12.09 15.24
CA ALA A 30 -5.62 11.14 14.31
C ALA A 30 -4.10 11.06 14.49
N SER A 31 -3.56 9.87 14.29
CA SER A 31 -2.12 9.61 14.20
C SER A 31 -1.76 9.16 12.78
N GLY A 32 -0.57 9.51 12.29
CA GLY A 32 -0.14 9.12 10.94
C GLY A 32 -0.89 9.90 9.85
N LEU A 33 -0.75 11.23 9.87
CA LEU A 33 -1.35 12.09 8.85
C LEU A 33 -0.83 11.71 7.47
N LEU A 34 -1.77 11.50 6.54
CA LEU A 34 -1.47 11.21 5.14
C LEU A 34 -0.96 12.49 4.48
N SER A 35 0.05 12.36 3.62
CA SER A 35 0.68 13.48 2.92
C SER A 35 -0.22 14.17 1.91
N GLU A 36 -1.18 13.42 1.34
CA GLU A 36 -2.13 13.89 0.35
C GLU A 36 -3.55 13.63 0.83
N MET A 37 -4.40 14.64 0.66
CA MET A 37 -5.84 14.54 0.92
C MET A 37 -6.56 14.31 -0.40
N ARG A 38 -7.49 13.35 -0.40
CA ARG A 38 -8.40 13.11 -1.52
C ARG A 38 -9.81 13.46 -1.10
N LYS A 39 -10.55 14.12 -1.99
CA LYS A 39 -11.95 14.52 -1.80
C LYS A 39 -12.77 13.95 -2.95
N ASP A 40 -13.95 13.46 -2.61
CA ASP A 40 -14.98 13.08 -3.56
C ASP A 40 -16.35 13.48 -2.98
N ASP A 41 -17.29 13.85 -3.84
CA ASP A 41 -18.60 14.38 -3.47
C ASP A 41 -19.69 13.54 -4.16
N TYR A 42 -20.68 13.05 -3.39
CA TYR A 42 -21.76 12.22 -3.90
C TYR A 42 -23.11 12.69 -3.37
N ALA A 43 -24.09 12.87 -4.26
CA ALA A 43 -25.39 13.41 -3.88
C ALA A 43 -26.38 12.31 -3.48
N ILE A 44 -26.98 12.44 -2.30
CA ILE A 44 -28.04 11.55 -1.82
C ILE A 44 -29.34 12.34 -1.80
N ARG A 45 -30.38 11.85 -2.49
CA ARG A 45 -31.68 12.52 -2.59
C ARG A 45 -32.77 11.63 -2.02
N GLU A 46 -33.55 12.15 -1.08
CA GLU A 46 -34.69 11.42 -0.53
C GLU A 46 -35.98 11.75 -1.30
N LYS A 47 -36.71 10.72 -1.72
CA LYS A 47 -38.02 10.83 -2.37
C LYS A 47 -38.98 9.77 -1.82
N PRO A 48 -39.83 10.11 -0.84
CA PRO A 48 -40.76 9.15 -0.21
C PRO A 48 -41.75 8.47 -1.15
N GLN A 49 -42.02 9.08 -2.32
CA GLN A 49 -42.93 8.58 -3.34
C GLN A 49 -42.25 7.63 -4.35
N LEU A 50 -40.99 7.26 -4.13
CA LEU A 50 -40.29 6.31 -4.99
C LEU A 50 -40.97 4.93 -4.95
N ALA A 51 -41.17 4.34 -6.14
CA ALA A 51 -41.81 3.03 -6.26
C ALA A 51 -40.94 1.93 -5.66
N GLU A 52 -39.64 1.94 -6.00
CA GLU A 52 -38.61 1.07 -5.44
C GLU A 52 -37.91 1.73 -4.24
N ASP A 53 -37.06 0.98 -3.55
CA ASP A 53 -36.33 1.50 -2.38
C ASP A 53 -35.19 2.46 -2.77
N MET A 54 -34.64 2.29 -3.99
CA MET A 54 -33.61 3.18 -4.54
C MET A 54 -33.71 3.35 -6.05
N GLN A 55 -33.08 4.39 -6.58
CA GLN A 55 -32.85 4.61 -8.00
C GLN A 55 -31.46 5.23 -8.20
N GLY A 56 -30.61 4.57 -9.00
CA GLY A 56 -29.26 5.01 -9.33
C GLY A 56 -29.19 6.13 -10.36
N GLY A 57 -28.08 6.88 -10.36
CA GLY A 57 -27.75 7.95 -11.29
C GLY A 57 -26.25 8.25 -11.26
N PRO A 58 -25.70 8.94 -12.29
CA PRO A 58 -24.24 9.03 -12.51
C PRO A 58 -23.44 9.62 -11.33
N ASP A 59 -24.02 10.56 -10.58
CA ASP A 59 -23.36 11.22 -9.43
C ASP A 59 -24.31 11.34 -8.23
N TYR A 60 -25.40 10.56 -8.26
CA TYR A 60 -26.38 10.60 -7.18
C TYR A 60 -27.14 9.30 -7.05
N ILE A 61 -27.60 9.05 -5.83
CA ILE A 61 -28.60 8.02 -5.55
C ILE A 61 -29.87 8.67 -5.02
N VAL A 62 -31.02 8.22 -5.52
CA VAL A 62 -32.31 8.56 -4.96
C VAL A 62 -32.76 7.42 -4.06
N LEU A 63 -33.13 7.73 -2.83
CA LEU A 63 -33.61 6.76 -1.85
C LEU A 63 -35.05 7.07 -1.48
N LYS A 64 -35.83 6.03 -1.22
CA LYS A 64 -37.19 6.19 -0.70
C LYS A 64 -37.20 6.80 0.70
N SER A 65 -36.27 6.35 1.54
CA SER A 65 -36.05 6.90 2.88
C SER A 65 -34.57 6.80 3.25
N LEU A 66 -34.02 7.84 3.89
CA LEU A 66 -32.65 7.84 4.40
C LEU A 66 -32.64 7.78 5.93
N ASP A 67 -32.31 6.62 6.47
CA ASP A 67 -32.14 6.41 7.91
C ASP A 67 -30.65 6.30 8.30
N THR A 68 -30.39 6.15 9.60
CA THR A 68 -29.02 6.07 10.14
C THR A 68 -28.24 4.89 9.57
N ASP A 69 -28.90 3.77 9.34
CA ASP A 69 -28.27 2.58 8.76
C ASP A 69 -27.91 2.82 7.28
N GLY A 70 -28.78 3.49 6.51
CA GLY A 70 -28.48 3.96 5.16
C GLY A 70 -27.27 4.92 5.14
N ILE A 71 -27.22 5.90 6.04
CA ILE A 71 -26.07 6.83 6.17
C ILE A 71 -24.77 6.06 6.44
N ARG A 72 -24.79 5.10 7.37
CA ARG A 72 -23.61 4.28 7.71
C ARG A 72 -23.17 3.39 6.55
N LEU A 73 -24.13 2.76 5.87
CA LEU A 73 -23.90 1.91 4.71
C LEU A 73 -23.23 2.72 3.59
N ILE A 74 -23.87 3.80 3.16
CA ILE A 74 -23.39 4.64 2.05
C ILE A 74 -22.03 5.25 2.42
N GLY A 75 -21.91 5.79 3.63
CA GLY A 75 -20.64 6.31 4.13
C GLY A 75 -19.52 5.26 4.12
N SER A 76 -19.84 3.98 4.37
CA SER A 76 -18.81 2.93 4.36
C SER A 76 -18.26 2.70 2.96
N VAL A 77 -19.14 2.64 1.94
CA VAL A 77 -18.73 2.45 0.55
C VAL A 77 -17.95 3.66 0.03
N LEU A 78 -18.43 4.88 0.28
CA LEU A 78 -17.72 6.11 -0.08
C LEU A 78 -16.36 6.22 0.61
N GLY A 79 -16.33 5.90 1.91
CA GLY A 79 -15.10 5.87 2.71
C GLY A 79 -14.09 4.84 2.18
N GLN A 80 -14.55 3.67 1.74
CA GLN A 80 -13.71 2.65 1.12
C GLN A 80 -13.19 3.12 -0.25
N SER A 81 -14.04 3.75 -1.07
CA SER A 81 -13.66 4.27 -2.39
C SER A 81 -12.51 5.29 -2.30
N ILE A 82 -12.60 6.25 -1.39
CA ILE A 82 -11.55 7.27 -1.23
C ILE A 82 -10.27 6.70 -0.61
N ALA A 83 -10.40 5.71 0.28
CA ALA A 83 -9.25 5.01 0.86
C ALA A 83 -8.53 4.15 -0.18
N LEU A 84 -9.27 3.44 -1.04
CA LEU A 84 -8.70 2.71 -2.17
C LEU A 84 -7.95 3.65 -3.11
N ASP A 85 -8.50 4.83 -3.39
CA ASP A 85 -7.83 5.80 -4.25
C ASP A 85 -6.47 6.21 -3.72
N TYR A 86 -6.41 6.48 -2.42
CA TYR A 86 -5.17 6.79 -1.74
C TYR A 86 -4.17 5.63 -1.81
N PHE A 87 -4.58 4.40 -1.46
CA PHE A 87 -3.66 3.26 -1.45
C PHE A 87 -3.20 2.83 -2.84
N VAL A 88 -4.07 2.91 -3.85
CA VAL A 88 -3.69 2.66 -5.25
C VAL A 88 -2.58 3.61 -5.67
N SER A 89 -2.72 4.91 -5.38
CA SER A 89 -1.69 5.89 -5.71
C SER A 89 -0.37 5.65 -4.96
N GLN A 90 -0.42 5.24 -3.69
CA GLN A 90 0.77 4.90 -2.92
C GLN A 90 1.51 3.70 -3.52
N VAL A 91 0.77 2.67 -3.92
CA VAL A 91 1.35 1.46 -4.53
C VAL A 91 1.86 1.76 -5.94
N ASP A 92 1.20 2.62 -6.71
CA ASP A 92 1.67 3.05 -8.03
C ASP A 92 3.04 3.73 -7.95
N GLY A 93 3.27 4.58 -6.94
CA GLY A 93 4.59 5.15 -6.69
C GLY A 93 5.66 4.09 -6.42
N LEU A 94 5.33 3.03 -5.69
CA LEU A 94 6.26 1.91 -5.46
C LEU A 94 6.53 1.13 -6.75
N VAL A 95 5.49 0.82 -7.53
CA VAL A 95 5.61 0.13 -8.82
C VAL A 95 6.53 0.90 -9.76
N GLU A 96 6.38 2.22 -9.85
CA GLU A 96 7.23 3.08 -10.67
C GLU A 96 8.69 3.09 -10.16
N GLU A 97 8.91 3.21 -8.84
CA GLU A 97 10.26 3.12 -8.24
C GLU A 97 10.95 1.80 -8.62
N PHE A 98 10.27 0.66 -8.49
CA PHE A 98 10.82 -0.66 -8.83
C PHE A 98 11.02 -0.85 -10.35
N ALA A 99 10.07 -0.40 -11.18
CA ALA A 99 10.21 -0.46 -12.62
C ALA A 99 11.42 0.38 -13.11
N GLY A 100 11.66 1.54 -12.49
CA GLY A 100 12.83 2.37 -12.74
C GLY A 100 14.14 1.65 -12.44
N ILE A 101 14.20 0.91 -11.31
CA ILE A 101 15.36 0.09 -10.95
C ILE A 101 15.61 -1.01 -11.99
N ASN A 102 14.56 -1.76 -12.36
CA ASN A 102 14.66 -2.83 -13.35
C ASN A 102 15.14 -2.32 -14.72
N ARG A 103 14.64 -1.16 -15.16
CA ARG A 103 15.08 -0.52 -16.41
C ARG A 103 16.54 -0.04 -16.34
N GLY A 104 17.00 0.44 -15.18
CA GLY A 104 18.40 0.79 -14.96
C GLY A 104 19.32 -0.43 -15.07
N MET A 105 18.91 -1.54 -14.47
CA MET A 105 19.61 -2.82 -14.52
C MET A 105 19.63 -3.43 -15.92
N GLU A 106 18.53 -3.36 -16.68
CA GLU A 106 18.46 -3.79 -18.08
C GLU A 106 19.55 -3.11 -18.94
N LYS A 107 19.76 -1.81 -18.74
CA LYS A 107 20.75 -1.03 -19.51
C LYS A 107 22.19 -1.25 -19.08
N THR A 108 22.42 -1.49 -17.78
CA THR A 108 23.78 -1.50 -17.20
C THR A 108 24.29 -2.90 -16.90
N GLY A 109 23.40 -3.91 -16.87
CA GLY A 109 23.71 -5.29 -16.49
C GLY A 109 24.03 -5.46 -14.99
N THR A 110 23.91 -4.42 -14.17
CA THR A 110 24.28 -4.45 -12.75
C THR A 110 23.45 -3.48 -11.92
N PHE A 111 23.45 -3.67 -10.60
CA PHE A 111 22.88 -2.69 -9.68
C PHE A 111 23.87 -1.55 -9.44
N THR A 112 23.58 -0.39 -10.02
CA THR A 112 24.36 0.85 -9.85
C THR A 112 24.08 1.56 -8.52
N MET A 113 23.04 1.16 -7.78
CA MET A 113 22.64 1.78 -6.52
C MET A 113 23.42 1.21 -5.31
N ASP A 114 23.75 2.10 -4.36
CA ASP A 114 24.38 1.72 -3.10
C ASP A 114 23.52 0.74 -2.27
N LYS A 115 24.18 -0.23 -1.63
CA LYS A 115 23.55 -1.22 -0.74
C LYS A 115 22.63 -0.58 0.31
N LYS A 116 23.08 0.52 0.92
CA LYS A 116 22.33 1.23 1.97
C LYS A 116 21.03 1.82 1.42
N LYS A 117 21.06 2.44 0.24
CA LYS A 117 19.88 3.03 -0.39
C LYS A 117 18.88 1.94 -0.79
N LEU A 118 19.38 0.81 -1.28
CA LEU A 118 18.54 -0.33 -1.66
C LEU A 118 17.86 -0.96 -0.45
N LEU A 119 18.55 -1.09 0.69
CA LEU A 119 17.94 -1.50 1.97
C LEU A 119 16.89 -0.50 2.47
N GLN A 120 17.14 0.81 2.34
CA GLN A 120 16.16 1.84 2.70
C GLN A 120 14.91 1.77 1.82
N LEU A 121 15.06 1.52 0.52
CA LEU A 121 13.96 1.35 -0.42
C LEU A 121 13.13 0.11 -0.09
N VAL A 122 13.78 -1.03 0.17
CA VAL A 122 13.10 -2.26 0.63
C VAL A 122 12.34 -2.01 1.93
N GLY A 123 12.96 -1.34 2.91
CA GLY A 123 12.31 -1.00 4.17
C GLY A 123 11.09 -0.09 3.98
N LYS A 124 11.22 0.98 3.19
CA LYS A 124 10.13 1.91 2.85
C LYS A 124 8.97 1.18 2.17
N ALA A 125 9.27 0.36 1.15
CA ALA A 125 8.26 -0.39 0.42
C ALA A 125 7.54 -1.41 1.34
N ASN A 126 8.27 -2.10 2.22
CA ASN A 126 7.69 -3.05 3.16
C ASN A 126 6.79 -2.37 4.22
N SER A 127 7.21 -1.21 4.74
CA SER A 127 6.36 -0.42 5.65
C SER A 127 5.07 0.04 4.97
N ASN A 128 5.16 0.57 3.74
CA ASN A 128 3.99 0.97 2.97
C ASN A 128 3.06 -0.21 2.67
N LEU A 129 3.62 -1.36 2.29
CA LEU A 129 2.86 -2.57 2.02
C LEU A 129 2.11 -3.05 3.28
N ALA A 130 2.79 -3.06 4.43
CA ALA A 130 2.17 -3.40 5.70
C ALA A 130 1.01 -2.45 6.06
N ASP A 131 1.20 -1.14 5.88
CA ASP A 131 0.16 -0.15 6.11
C ASP A 131 -1.07 -0.39 5.21
N VAL A 132 -0.86 -0.63 3.91
CA VAL A 132 -1.95 -0.93 2.97
C VAL A 132 -2.70 -2.20 3.40
N ILE A 133 -1.99 -3.29 3.69
CA ILE A 133 -2.62 -4.55 4.11
C ILE A 133 -3.44 -4.37 5.39
N LEU A 134 -2.87 -3.70 6.40
CA LEU A 134 -3.55 -3.49 7.68
C LEU A 134 -4.82 -2.65 7.53
N LYS A 135 -4.80 -1.61 6.68
CA LYS A 135 -5.95 -0.71 6.52
C LYS A 135 -7.01 -1.28 5.59
N VAL A 136 -6.62 -1.88 4.47
CA VAL A 136 -7.56 -2.47 3.52
C VAL A 136 -8.15 -3.78 4.07
N GLY A 137 -7.42 -4.50 4.92
CA GLY A 137 -7.95 -5.66 5.65
C GLY A 137 -9.15 -5.35 6.56
N LEU A 138 -9.40 -4.06 6.87
CA LEU A 138 -10.57 -3.62 7.64
C LEU A 138 -11.85 -3.49 6.78
N PHE A 139 -11.76 -3.76 5.47
CA PHE A 139 -12.91 -3.72 4.59
C PHE A 139 -13.74 -4.99 4.76
N GLU A 140 -14.45 -5.06 5.88
CA GLU A 140 -15.35 -6.16 6.19
C GLU A 140 -16.67 -6.05 5.42
N ARG A 141 -17.38 -7.17 5.39
CA ARG A 141 -18.74 -7.23 4.87
C ARG A 141 -19.65 -6.31 5.67
N SER A 142 -20.52 -5.57 4.99
CA SER A 142 -21.54 -4.77 5.66
C SER A 142 -22.63 -5.65 6.28
N GLU A 143 -22.68 -5.70 7.62
CA GLU A 143 -23.76 -6.34 8.38
C GLU A 143 -25.13 -5.73 8.07
N ILE A 144 -25.18 -4.43 7.77
CA ILE A 144 -26.41 -3.72 7.39
C ILE A 144 -26.95 -4.25 6.06
N ALA A 145 -26.06 -4.43 5.07
CA ALA A 145 -26.43 -4.99 3.77
C ALA A 145 -26.85 -6.47 3.85
N TRP A 146 -26.32 -7.22 4.82
CA TRP A 146 -26.67 -8.63 4.99
C TRP A 146 -28.07 -8.83 5.60
N ARG A 147 -28.52 -7.89 6.44
CA ARG A 147 -29.76 -8.02 7.21
C ARG A 147 -31.03 -7.64 6.46
N ASP A 148 -30.93 -6.77 5.45
CA ASP A 148 -32.09 -6.22 4.75
C ASP A 148 -31.81 -6.10 3.24
N ALA A 149 -32.73 -6.61 2.42
CA ALA A 149 -32.65 -6.58 0.97
C ALA A 149 -32.53 -5.14 0.42
N LYS A 150 -33.18 -4.16 1.06
CA LYS A 150 -33.11 -2.76 0.63
C LYS A 150 -31.68 -2.22 0.69
N TYR A 151 -30.94 -2.55 1.76
CA TYR A 151 -29.55 -2.12 1.94
C TYR A 151 -28.59 -2.94 1.12
N ALA A 152 -28.89 -4.23 0.87
CA ALA A 152 -28.13 -5.05 -0.06
C ALA A 152 -28.13 -4.40 -1.46
N GLN A 153 -29.30 -3.96 -1.92
CA GLN A 153 -29.44 -3.30 -3.23
C GLN A 153 -28.59 -2.02 -3.32
N ILE A 154 -28.69 -1.14 -2.31
CA ILE A 154 -27.91 0.11 -2.24
C ILE A 154 -26.40 -0.18 -2.18
N TYR A 155 -26.00 -1.18 -1.38
CA TYR A 155 -24.61 -1.54 -1.20
C TYR A 155 -23.98 -2.06 -2.50
N GLU A 156 -24.64 -2.99 -3.20
CA GLU A 156 -24.14 -3.53 -4.46
C GLU A 156 -24.09 -2.45 -5.54
N TYR A 157 -25.13 -1.63 -5.66
CA TYR A 157 -25.14 -0.53 -6.62
C TYR A 157 -23.97 0.44 -6.40
N LEU A 158 -23.76 0.91 -5.16
CA LEU A 158 -22.65 1.82 -4.87
C LEU A 158 -21.28 1.14 -5.03
N ARG A 159 -21.16 -0.15 -4.71
CA ARG A 159 -19.91 -0.88 -4.94
C ARG A 159 -19.57 -1.01 -6.41
N GLU A 160 -20.57 -1.20 -7.25
CA GLU A 160 -20.43 -1.25 -8.70
C GLU A 160 -20.08 0.12 -9.28
N GLU A 161 -20.85 1.16 -8.90
CA GLU A 161 -20.62 2.56 -9.34
C GLU A 161 -19.19 3.03 -9.02
N TYR A 162 -18.69 2.71 -7.82
CA TYR A 162 -17.33 3.08 -7.40
C TYR A 162 -16.26 2.04 -7.75
N GLU A 163 -16.63 0.99 -8.47
CA GLU A 163 -15.76 -0.12 -8.88
C GLU A 163 -14.91 -0.70 -7.74
N VAL A 164 -15.45 -0.72 -6.51
CA VAL A 164 -14.68 -0.99 -5.29
C VAL A 164 -13.97 -2.35 -5.38
N ALA A 165 -14.67 -3.36 -5.89
CA ALA A 165 -14.11 -4.71 -6.05
C ALA A 165 -12.99 -4.77 -7.11
N GLN A 166 -13.17 -4.10 -8.26
CA GLN A 166 -12.17 -4.03 -9.33
C GLN A 166 -10.92 -3.29 -8.87
N ARG A 167 -11.08 -2.15 -8.21
CA ARG A 167 -9.96 -1.34 -7.67
C ARG A 167 -9.19 -2.10 -6.60
N PHE A 168 -9.88 -2.83 -5.73
CA PHE A 168 -9.24 -3.73 -4.77
C PHE A 168 -8.45 -4.85 -5.47
N GLY A 169 -9.00 -5.50 -6.49
CA GLY A 169 -8.29 -6.52 -7.26
C GLY A 169 -7.04 -5.98 -7.97
N ASN A 170 -7.13 -4.78 -8.55
CA ASN A 170 -5.98 -4.09 -9.15
C ASN A 170 -4.90 -3.74 -8.11
N LEU A 171 -5.32 -3.31 -6.91
CA LEU A 171 -4.41 -3.04 -5.79
C LEU A 171 -3.68 -4.32 -5.35
N ASP A 172 -4.40 -5.43 -5.15
CA ASP A 172 -3.83 -6.73 -4.78
C ASP A 172 -2.80 -7.21 -5.81
N PHE A 173 -3.10 -7.09 -7.09
CA PHE A 173 -2.16 -7.43 -8.17
C PHE A 173 -0.87 -6.60 -8.10
N LYS A 174 -0.98 -5.28 -7.90
CA LYS A 174 0.19 -4.39 -7.79
C LYS A 174 1.00 -4.67 -6.52
N LEU A 175 0.33 -4.97 -5.39
CA LEU A 175 1.00 -5.34 -4.14
C LEU A 175 1.85 -6.61 -4.31
N LYS A 176 1.33 -7.64 -4.99
CA LYS A 176 2.09 -8.86 -5.31
C LYS A 176 3.31 -8.58 -6.17
N PHE A 177 3.20 -7.68 -7.14
CA PHE A 177 4.36 -7.25 -7.93
C PHE A 177 5.42 -6.57 -7.06
N VAL A 178 5.01 -5.67 -6.16
CA VAL A 178 5.92 -4.99 -5.22
C VAL A 178 6.60 -6.00 -4.29
N GLU A 179 5.83 -6.93 -3.70
CA GLU A 179 6.33 -8.01 -2.84
C GLU A 179 7.40 -8.85 -3.57
N HIS A 180 7.13 -9.24 -4.82
CA HIS A 180 8.08 -10.01 -5.62
C HIS A 180 9.38 -9.23 -5.87
N ASN A 181 9.30 -7.94 -6.20
CA ASN A 181 10.49 -7.11 -6.40
C ASN A 181 11.28 -6.93 -5.09
N ILE A 182 10.61 -6.79 -3.95
CA ILE A 182 11.27 -6.74 -2.63
C ILE A 182 12.08 -8.02 -2.40
N HIS A 183 11.48 -9.20 -2.62
CA HIS A 183 12.16 -10.48 -2.45
C HIS A 183 13.38 -10.60 -3.38
N PHE A 184 13.22 -10.28 -4.66
CA PHE A 184 14.33 -10.26 -5.61
C PHE A 184 15.49 -9.34 -5.17
N LEU A 185 15.18 -8.12 -4.72
CA LEU A 185 16.19 -7.20 -4.22
C LEU A 185 16.88 -7.72 -2.95
N GLN A 186 16.15 -8.39 -2.06
CA GLN A 186 16.73 -9.01 -0.87
C GLN A 186 17.69 -10.15 -1.22
N GLU A 187 17.37 -11.00 -2.21
CA GLU A 187 18.26 -12.06 -2.69
C GLU A 187 19.57 -11.48 -3.26
N VAL A 188 19.48 -10.44 -4.09
CA VAL A 188 20.65 -9.72 -4.62
C VAL A 188 21.52 -9.15 -3.49
N LEU A 189 20.90 -8.60 -2.45
CA LEU A 189 21.60 -8.06 -1.28
C LEU A 189 22.31 -9.13 -0.44
N GLN A 190 21.72 -10.32 -0.35
CA GLN A 190 22.29 -11.48 0.35
C GLN A 190 23.47 -12.05 -0.43
N ASN A 191 23.39 -12.16 -1.76
CA ASN A 191 24.47 -12.72 -2.57
C ASN A 191 25.78 -11.93 -2.43
N ARG A 192 25.70 -10.60 -2.32
CA ARG A 192 26.89 -9.73 -2.04
C ARG A 192 27.58 -9.96 -0.70
N LYS A 193 26.97 -10.69 0.26
CA LYS A 193 27.65 -11.07 1.51
C LYS A 193 28.50 -12.33 1.35
N SER A 194 28.18 -13.20 0.39
CA SER A 194 28.95 -14.41 0.10
C SER A 194 30.37 -14.05 -0.32
N ASP A 195 30.50 -13.06 -1.20
CA ASP A 195 31.79 -12.61 -1.75
C ASP A 195 32.78 -12.18 -0.64
N PHE A 196 32.30 -11.52 0.43
CA PHE A 196 33.20 -11.09 1.52
C PHE A 196 33.78 -12.28 2.29
N LEU A 197 32.95 -13.29 2.57
CA LEU A 197 33.40 -14.49 3.28
C LEU A 197 34.39 -15.29 2.42
N GLU A 198 34.11 -15.37 1.13
CA GLU A 198 34.99 -16.01 0.15
C GLU A 198 36.37 -15.33 0.09
N TRP A 199 36.39 -13.98 0.01
CA TRP A 199 37.64 -13.22 0.06
C TRP A 199 38.39 -13.36 1.39
N CYS A 200 37.70 -13.46 2.52
CA CYS A 200 38.33 -13.75 3.80
C CYS A 200 39.03 -15.12 3.80
N ILE A 201 38.40 -16.16 3.25
CA ILE A 201 38.98 -17.50 3.14
C ILE A 201 40.21 -17.50 2.23
N ILE A 202 40.11 -16.86 1.06
CA ILE A 202 41.24 -16.71 0.12
C ILE A 202 42.41 -15.97 0.81
N GLY A 203 42.12 -14.91 1.56
CA GLY A 203 43.13 -14.17 2.32
C GLY A 203 43.83 -15.04 3.38
N LEU A 204 43.06 -15.82 4.15
CA LEU A 204 43.61 -16.74 5.16
C LEU A 204 44.52 -17.80 4.54
N LEU A 205 44.07 -18.46 3.46
CA LEU A 205 44.87 -19.44 2.72
C LEU A 205 46.15 -18.83 2.13
N THR A 206 46.08 -17.58 1.65
CA THR A 206 47.25 -16.89 1.10
C THR A 206 48.30 -16.64 2.18
N ILE A 207 47.89 -16.18 3.37
CA ILE A 207 48.79 -15.95 4.50
C ILE A 207 49.46 -17.26 4.93
N GLU A 208 48.69 -18.35 5.05
CA GLU A 208 49.22 -19.67 5.41
C GLU A 208 50.27 -20.16 4.40
N ASN A 209 50.01 -19.99 3.10
CA ASN A 209 50.95 -20.35 2.04
C ASN A 209 52.24 -19.52 2.12
N VAL A 210 52.14 -18.21 2.39
CA VAL A 210 53.32 -17.33 2.54
C VAL A 210 54.15 -17.72 3.76
N ILE A 211 53.51 -18.02 4.90
CA ILE A 211 54.21 -18.46 6.12
C ILE A 211 54.93 -19.79 5.86
N SER A 212 54.24 -20.76 5.25
CA SER A 212 54.81 -22.06 4.89
C SER A 212 56.00 -21.93 3.95
N LEU A 213 55.92 -21.05 2.95
CA LEU A 213 57.02 -20.80 2.01
C LEU A 213 58.21 -20.12 2.68
N TYR A 214 57.96 -19.18 3.60
CA TYR A 214 59.00 -18.51 4.36
C TYR A 214 59.74 -19.49 5.28
N GLU A 215 59.03 -20.40 5.93
CA GLU A 215 59.62 -21.43 6.79
C GLU A 215 60.53 -22.38 5.99
N ILE A 216 60.06 -22.84 4.82
CA ILE A 216 60.87 -23.68 3.92
C ILE A 216 62.14 -22.95 3.43
N LEU A 217 62.04 -21.67 3.06
CA LEU A 217 63.20 -20.90 2.61
C LEU A 217 64.20 -20.64 3.74
N LYS A 218 63.70 -20.38 4.95
CA LYS A 218 64.55 -20.22 6.13
C LYS A 218 65.29 -21.51 6.47
N ASP A 219 64.60 -22.64 6.43
CA ASP A 219 65.22 -23.96 6.67
C ASP A 219 66.22 -24.31 5.56
N SER A 220 65.92 -24.00 4.30
CA SER A 220 66.86 -24.21 3.19
C SER A 220 68.14 -23.35 3.32
N ASN A 221 68.02 -22.10 3.76
CA ASN A 221 69.16 -21.21 4.04
C ASN A 221 69.94 -21.60 5.32
N ALA A 222 69.35 -22.35 6.24
CA ALA A 222 70.05 -22.85 7.43
C ALA A 222 70.86 -24.14 7.17
N VAL A 223 70.64 -24.79 6.02
CA VAL A 223 71.28 -26.06 5.63
C VAL A 223 72.39 -25.86 4.58
N SER A 224 72.58 -24.64 4.05
CA SER A 224 73.71 -24.26 3.20
C SER A 224 74.81 -23.52 3.97
#